data_AF-Q2JB11-F1
#
_entry.id   AF-Q2JB11-F1
#
_cell.length_a   1.000
_cell.length_b   1.000
_cell.length_c   1.000
_cell.angle_alpha   90.00
_cell.angle_beta   90.00
_cell.angle_gamma   90.00
#
_symmetry.space_group_name_H-M   'P 1'
#
loop_
_entity.id
_entity.type
_entity.pdbx_description
1 polymer ?
#
loop_
_entity_poly.entity_id
_entity_poly.type
_entity_poly.pdbx_seq_one_letter_code
_entity_poly.pdbx_strand_id
1 'polypeptide(L)'
;MADGQHQPGGERTSTDVNPKVVVAALRRDPAIRLQVLVHHETTTRLLAPLRELCRVAVDDGETTVVNAISSVGAHRLDLSSRAVTSGSVISTI
;
A
#
# COMPACT_ATOMS: atom_id res chain seq x y z
N MET A 1 8.45 -23.19 35.92
CA MET A 1 7.73 -21.95 35.60
C MET A 1 8.73 -20.80 35.70
N ALA A 2 9.06 -20.20 34.56
CA ALA A 2 9.76 -18.92 34.46
C ALA A 2 9.39 -18.37 33.08
N ASP A 3 8.84 -17.17 33.08
CA ASP A 3 8.04 -16.56 32.03
C ASP A 3 8.74 -16.47 30.68
N GLY A 4 8.18 -17.17 29.69
CA GLY A 4 8.46 -16.91 28.29
C GLY A 4 7.97 -15.52 27.93
N GLN A 5 8.89 -14.65 27.54
CA GLN A 5 8.60 -13.32 27.03
C GLN A 5 7.72 -13.46 25.77
N HIS A 6 6.40 -13.32 25.94
CA HIS A 6 5.46 -13.15 24.84
C HIS A 6 5.68 -11.74 24.26
N GLN A 7 6.46 -11.63 23.19
CA GLN A 7 6.52 -10.39 22.40
C GLN A 7 5.17 -10.26 21.66
N PRO A 8 4.31 -9.27 21.97
CA PRO A 8 3.01 -9.15 21.32
C PRO A 8 3.23 -8.84 19.84
N GLY A 9 2.51 -9.56 18.97
CA GLY A 9 2.74 -9.60 17.53
C GLY A 9 2.65 -8.24 16.86
N GLY A 10 3.80 -7.70 16.46
CA GLY A 10 3.91 -6.51 15.62
C GLY A 10 3.61 -6.81 14.15
N GLU A 11 3.17 -5.79 13.42
CA GLU A 11 3.04 -5.83 11.96
C GLU A 11 4.39 -6.09 11.29
N ARG A 12 4.36 -6.79 10.15
CA ARG A 12 5.55 -7.00 9.33
C ARG A 12 5.43 -6.21 8.04
N THR A 13 6.47 -5.49 7.69
CA THR A 13 6.59 -4.90 6.35
C THR A 13 6.60 -6.01 5.31
N SER A 14 5.75 -5.93 4.30
CA SER A 14 5.73 -6.89 3.19
C SER A 14 7.01 -6.76 2.38
N THR A 15 7.91 -7.73 2.51
CA THR A 15 9.02 -7.92 1.56
C THR A 15 8.55 -8.51 0.23
N ASP A 16 7.30 -8.98 0.17
CA ASP A 16 6.75 -9.72 -0.96
C ASP A 16 6.34 -8.80 -2.12
N VAL A 17 5.95 -7.55 -1.82
CA VAL A 17 5.65 -6.54 -2.85
C VAL A 17 6.90 -5.72 -3.13
N ASN A 18 7.67 -6.15 -4.14
CA ASN A 18 8.88 -5.45 -4.58
C ASN A 18 8.53 -4.33 -5.60
N PRO A 19 8.76 -3.04 -5.28
CA PRO A 19 8.45 -1.94 -6.18
C PRO A 19 9.12 -2.07 -7.56
N LYS A 20 10.31 -2.66 -7.66
CA LYS A 20 11.01 -2.86 -8.94
C LYS A 20 10.25 -3.81 -9.87
N VAL A 21 9.60 -4.82 -9.31
CA VAL A 21 8.79 -5.77 -10.08
C VAL A 21 7.53 -5.08 -10.60
N VAL A 22 6.90 -4.24 -9.77
CA VAL A 22 5.74 -3.42 -10.16
C VAL A 22 6.10 -2.47 -11.31
N VAL A 23 7.20 -1.71 -11.20
CA VAL A 23 7.72 -0.85 -12.29
C VAL A 23 7.90 -1.65 -13.58
N ALA A 24 8.53 -2.81 -13.50
CA ALA A 24 8.81 -3.62 -14.68
C ALA A 24 7.52 -4.14 -15.34
N ALA A 25 6.48 -4.45 -14.56
CA ALA A 25 5.17 -4.84 -15.08
C ALA A 25 4.45 -3.67 -15.75
N LEU A 26 4.41 -2.50 -15.11
CA LEU A 26 3.76 -1.29 -15.64
C LEU A 26 4.41 -0.83 -16.95
N ARG A 27 5.74 -0.83 -17.02
CA ARG A 27 6.47 -0.46 -18.25
C ARG A 27 6.31 -1.44 -19.40
N ARG A 28 6.00 -2.71 -19.12
CA ARG A 28 5.74 -3.71 -20.16
C ARG A 28 4.39 -3.52 -20.84
N ASP A 29 3.44 -2.88 -20.16
CA ASP A 29 2.12 -2.60 -20.71
C ASP A 29 1.72 -1.14 -20.46
N PRO A 30 2.07 -0.23 -21.40
CA PRO A 30 1.70 1.18 -21.33
C PRO A 30 0.19 1.45 -21.39
N ALA A 31 -0.65 0.44 -21.65
CA ALA A 31 -2.10 0.59 -21.61
C ALA A 31 -2.65 0.62 -20.16
N ILE A 32 -1.85 0.18 -19.18
CA ILE A 32 -2.23 0.25 -17.76
C ILE A 32 -2.25 1.74 -17.34
N ARG A 33 -3.38 2.16 -16.76
CA ARG A 33 -3.64 3.54 -16.31
C ARG A 33 -3.92 3.67 -14.82
N LEU A 34 -4.09 2.54 -14.14
CA LEU A 34 -4.60 2.48 -12.78
C LEU A 34 -3.95 1.35 -11.99
N GLN A 35 -3.33 1.73 -10.87
CA GLN A 35 -2.79 0.83 -9.87
C GLN A 35 -3.73 0.81 -8.66
N VAL A 36 -4.05 -0.37 -8.15
CA VAL A 36 -4.77 -0.53 -6.87
C VAL A 36 -3.85 -1.18 -5.85
N LEU A 37 -3.74 -0.58 -4.66
CA LEU A 37 -2.87 -1.03 -3.58
C LEU A 37 -3.64 -1.26 -2.29
N VAL A 38 -3.37 -2.36 -1.59
CA VAL A 38 -3.75 -2.55 -0.18
C VAL A 38 -2.59 -2.09 0.70
N HIS A 39 -2.79 -1.05 1.51
CA HIS A 39 -1.73 -0.53 2.38
C HIS A 39 -1.47 -1.44 3.58
N HIS A 40 -2.51 -1.93 4.23
CA HIS A 40 -2.40 -2.90 5.31
C HIS A 40 -3.36 -4.09 5.07
N GLU A 41 -2.80 -5.26 4.81
CA GLU A 41 -3.57 -6.48 4.63
C GLU A 41 -3.81 -7.14 5.99
N THR A 42 -5.06 -7.10 6.46
CA THR A 42 -5.42 -7.48 7.84
C THR A 42 -5.26 -8.96 8.11
N THR A 43 -5.48 -9.81 7.11
CA THR A 43 -5.41 -11.27 7.27
C THR A 43 -3.97 -11.72 7.55
N THR A 44 -3.02 -11.15 6.82
CA THR A 44 -1.59 -11.50 6.89
C THR A 44 -0.78 -10.55 7.76
N ARG A 45 -1.38 -9.43 8.18
CA ARG A 45 -0.75 -8.33 8.94
C ARG A 45 0.46 -7.74 8.23
N LEU A 46 0.34 -7.62 6.91
CA LEU A 46 1.37 -7.09 6.05
C LEU A 46 1.12 -5.62 5.73
N LEU A 47 2.14 -4.79 5.97
CA LEU A 47 2.14 -3.38 5.60
C LEU A 47 2.94 -3.18 4.31
N ALA A 48 2.32 -2.61 3.28
CA ALA A 48 2.95 -2.35 2.00
C ALA A 48 3.83 -1.08 2.05
N PRO A 49 4.95 -1.03 1.29
CA PRO A 49 5.79 0.16 1.15
C PRO A 49 5.10 1.20 0.25
N LEU A 50 4.06 1.86 0.79
CA LEU A 50 3.14 2.74 0.05
C LEU A 50 3.88 3.85 -0.70
N ARG A 51 4.84 4.52 -0.06
CA ARG A 51 5.56 5.64 -0.66
C ARG A 51 6.35 5.21 -1.89
N GLU A 52 7.05 4.09 -1.79
CA GLU A 52 7.86 3.52 -2.85
C GLU A 52 6.97 3.08 -4.02
N LEU A 53 5.81 2.49 -3.73
CA LEU A 53 4.87 2.02 -4.75
C LEU A 53 4.13 3.16 -5.45
N CYS A 54 3.73 4.21 -4.74
CA CYS A 54 3.11 5.39 -5.34
C CYS A 54 4.09 6.23 -6.17
N ARG A 55 5.37 6.30 -5.77
CA ARG A 55 6.38 7.03 -6.56
C ARG A 55 6.53 6.47 -7.97
N VAL A 56 6.40 5.16 -8.12
CA VAL A 56 6.47 4.46 -9.41
C VAL A 56 5.33 4.91 -10.34
N ALA A 57 4.10 4.94 -9.84
CA ALA A 57 2.94 5.32 -10.64
C ALA A 57 3.02 6.78 -11.13
N VAL A 58 3.53 7.69 -10.30
CA VAL A 58 3.69 9.11 -10.65
C VAL A 58 4.66 9.30 -11.82
N ASP A 59 5.78 8.57 -11.84
CA ASP A 59 6.81 8.71 -12.89
C ASP A 59 6.29 8.24 -14.26
N ASP A 60 5.38 7.26 -14.29
CA ASP A 60 4.86 6.65 -15.52
C ASP A 60 3.46 7.22 -15.94
N GLY A 61 2.95 8.24 -15.23
CA GLY A 61 1.68 8.92 -15.55
C GLY A 61 0.42 8.14 -15.17
N GLU A 62 0.54 7.21 -14.22
CA GLU A 62 -0.51 6.32 -13.76
C GLU A 62 -1.21 6.86 -12.50
N THR A 63 -2.49 6.54 -12.33
CA THR A 63 -3.22 6.85 -11.09
C THR A 63 -3.10 5.70 -10.09
N THR A 64 -2.85 6.00 -8.81
CA THR A 64 -2.90 4.99 -7.74
C THR A 64 -4.14 5.18 -6.86
N VAL A 65 -4.88 4.09 -6.62
CA VAL A 65 -5.95 4.00 -5.62
C VAL A 65 -5.48 3.12 -4.47
N VAL A 66 -5.63 3.59 -3.24
CA VAL A 66 -5.14 2.91 -2.04
C VAL A 66 -6.31 2.48 -1.15
N ASN A 67 -6.46 1.18 -0.95
CA ASN A 67 -7.24 0.64 0.16
C ASN A 67 -6.43 0.82 1.45
N ALA A 68 -6.85 1.80 2.24
CA ALA A 68 -6.22 2.14 3.50
C ALA A 68 -7.11 1.86 4.72
N ILE A 69 -8.20 1.08 4.58
CA ILE A 69 -9.24 0.86 5.61
C ILE A 69 -8.66 0.55 6.99
N SER A 70 -7.70 -0.38 7.05
CA SER A 70 -7.07 -0.85 8.29
C SER A 70 -5.78 -0.12 8.66
N SER A 71 -5.45 0.97 7.96
CA SER A 71 -4.22 1.73 8.17
C SER A 71 -4.43 3.23 8.40
N VAL A 72 -5.55 3.80 7.94
CA VAL A 72 -5.94 5.18 8.22
C VAL A 72 -6.11 5.33 9.73
N GLY A 73 -5.49 6.36 10.31
CA GLY A 73 -5.49 6.61 11.75
C GLY A 73 -4.47 5.78 12.54
N ALA A 74 -3.95 4.68 11.98
CA ALA A 74 -2.89 3.87 12.57
C ALA A 74 -1.49 4.23 12.04
N HIS A 75 -1.39 4.53 10.74
CA HIS A 75 -0.15 4.89 10.07
C HIS A 75 -0.23 6.30 9.47
N ARG A 76 0.92 6.97 9.43
CA ARG A 76 1.05 8.25 8.75
C ARG A 76 0.93 8.04 7.24
N LEU A 77 -0.10 8.63 6.63
CA LEU A 77 -0.29 8.70 5.19
C LEU A 77 0.09 10.09 4.72
N ASP A 78 1.10 10.20 3.84
CA ASP A 78 1.45 11.47 3.22
C ASP A 78 0.55 11.71 2.01
N LEU A 79 -0.51 12.48 2.22
CA LEU A 79 -1.47 12.85 1.18
C LEU A 79 -1.10 14.14 0.45
N SER A 80 0.04 14.76 0.77
CA SER A 80 0.43 16.09 0.27
C SER A 80 1.03 16.09 -1.14
N SER A 81 1.35 14.90 -1.68
CA SER A 81 1.81 14.77 -3.07
C SER A 81 0.68 15.09 -4.06
N ARG A 82 1.03 15.74 -5.19
CA ARG A 82 0.13 16.44 -6.15
C ARG A 82 -0.96 15.59 -6.86
N ALA A 83 -1.28 14.39 -6.39
CA ALA A 83 -2.21 13.45 -7.04
C ALA A 83 -3.15 12.72 -6.06
N VAL A 84 -3.35 13.23 -4.84
CA VAL A 84 -4.33 12.63 -3.92
C VAL A 84 -5.68 13.33 -4.03
N THR A 85 -6.62 12.69 -4.72
CA THR A 85 -8.04 12.98 -4.55
C THR A 85 -8.54 12.11 -3.40
N SER A 86 -8.92 12.70 -2.27
CA SER A 86 -9.59 11.94 -1.22
C SER A 86 -10.98 11.53 -1.71
N GLY A 87 -11.19 10.24 -1.96
CA GLY A 87 -12.49 9.67 -2.28
C GLY A 87 -12.85 8.59 -1.28
N SER A 88 -14.02 8.69 -0.64
CA SER A 88 -14.61 7.59 0.11
C SER A 88 -15.25 6.62 -0.89
N VAL A 89 -14.73 5.39 -0.97
CA VAL A 89 -15.44 4.29 -1.64
C VAL A 89 -16.26 3.58 -0.56
N ILE A 90 -17.51 4.02 -0.36
CA ILE A 90 -18.48 3.26 0.43
C ILE A 90 -18.98 2.16 -0.50
N SER A 91 -18.42 0.95 -0.39
CA SER A 91 -19.03 -0.22 -1.01
C SER A 91 -20.22 -0.62 -0.15
N THR A 92 -21.42 -0.17 -0.52
CA THR A 92 -22.66 -0.78 -0.04
C THR A 92 -22.77 -2.14 -0.74
N ILE A 93 -22.45 -3.20 0.01
CA ILE A 93 -22.95 -4.56 -0.25
C ILE A 93 -23.96 -4.90 0.82
#